data_AF-A0AAQ4Q2Y5-F1
#
_entry.id   AF-A0AAQ4Q2Y5-F1
#
_cell.length_a   1.000
_cell.length_b   1.000
_cell.length_c   1.000
_cell.angle_alpha   90.00
_cell.angle_beta   90.00
_cell.angle_gamma   90.00
#
_symmetry.space_group_name_H-M   'P 1'
#
loop_
_entity.id
_entity.type
_entity.pdbx_description
1 polymer ?
#
loop_
_entity_poly.entity_id
_entity_poly.type
_entity_poly.pdbx_seq_one_letter_code
_entity_poly.pdbx_strand_id
1 'polypeptide(L)'
;LAPPRLLEVQTGFIESISGPVLKSLLDRLLEKRVINDREREAAEAEPNNSDRARFVIDAVRRKGDDASLEMIEFLKEVDPYLCEDLRLS
;
A
#
# COMPACT_ATOMS: atom_id res chain seq x y z
N LEU A 1 20.80 -4.97 4.94
CA LEU A 1 19.51 -4.40 4.52
C LEU A 1 18.50 -5.53 4.58
N ALA A 2 17.52 -5.46 5.49
CA ALA A 2 16.41 -6.40 5.44
C ALA A 2 15.65 -6.16 4.13
N PRO A 3 15.14 -7.19 3.44
CA PRO A 3 14.31 -7.00 2.26
C PRO A 3 13.12 -6.07 2.60
N PRO A 4 12.61 -5.30 1.63
CA PRO A 4 11.47 -4.42 1.89
C PRO A 4 10.28 -5.27 2.33
N ARG A 5 9.85 -5.10 3.58
CA ARG A 5 8.80 -5.90 4.26
C ARG A 5 7.52 -6.06 3.41
N LEU A 6 7.22 -5.09 2.55
CA LEU A 6 6.08 -5.12 1.61
C LEU A 6 6.09 -6.29 0.63
N LEU A 7 7.27 -6.81 0.23
CA LEU A 7 7.33 -8.00 -0.64
C LEU A 7 6.77 -9.23 0.04
N GLU A 8 7.16 -9.42 1.29
CA GLU A 8 6.89 -10.64 2.06
C GLU A 8 5.40 -10.73 2.39
N VAL A 9 4.74 -9.58 2.54
CA VAL A 9 3.32 -9.46 2.90
C VAL A 9 2.41 -9.19 1.70
N GLN A 10 2.95 -9.07 0.48
CA GLN A 10 2.20 -8.62 -0.70
C GLN A 10 0.93 -9.43 -0.93
N THR A 11 1.03 -10.76 -0.86
CA THR A 11 -0.13 -11.65 -1.05
C THR A 11 -1.19 -11.40 0.02
N GLY A 12 -0.81 -11.40 1.30
CA GLY A 12 -1.74 -11.18 2.41
C GLY A 12 -2.38 -9.79 2.33
N PHE A 13 -1.62 -8.75 1.99
CA PHE A 13 -2.14 -7.41 1.80
C PHE A 13 -3.20 -7.37 0.68
N ILE A 14 -2.92 -7.96 -0.49
CA ILE A 14 -3.83 -7.98 -1.63
C ILE A 14 -5.14 -8.72 -1.31
N GLU A 15 -5.06 -9.79 -0.52
CA GLU A 15 -6.20 -10.62 -0.15
C GLU A 15 -7.03 -10.03 0.99
N SER A 16 -6.41 -9.28 1.91
CA SER A 16 -7.06 -8.84 3.15
C SER A 16 -7.41 -7.35 3.18
N ILE A 17 -6.80 -6.49 2.36
CA ILE A 17 -7.12 -5.06 2.39
C ILE A 17 -8.55 -4.79 1.91
N SER A 18 -9.31 -4.06 2.73
CA SER A 18 -10.65 -3.64 2.35
C SER A 18 -10.61 -2.48 1.34
N GLY A 19 -11.64 -2.37 0.49
CA GLY A 19 -11.77 -1.27 -0.46
C GLY A 19 -11.68 0.13 0.18
N PRO A 20 -12.36 0.40 1.32
CA PRO A 20 -12.22 1.67 2.03
C PRO A 20 -10.80 1.96 2.51
N VAL A 21 -10.11 0.99 3.12
CA VAL A 21 -8.73 1.16 3.60
C VAL A 21 -7.77 1.40 2.43
N LEU A 22 -7.95 0.68 1.32
CA LEU A 22 -7.18 0.88 0.09
C LEU A 22 -7.37 2.28 -0.51
N LYS A 23 -8.60 2.80 -0.48
CA LYS A 23 -8.88 4.18 -0.93
C LYS A 23 -8.19 5.21 -0.03
N SER A 24 -8.32 5.07 1.28
CA SER A 24 -7.65 5.96 2.23
C SER A 24 -6.12 5.90 2.10
N LEU A 25 -5.55 4.73 1.81
CA LEU A 25 -4.14 4.57 1.50
C LEU A 25 -3.73 5.36 0.26
N LEU A 26 -4.48 5.25 -0.84
CA LEU A 26 -4.21 6.02 -2.06
C LEU A 26 -4.23 7.53 -1.80
N ASP A 27 -5.21 8.01 -1.04
CA ASP A 27 -5.34 9.43 -0.70
C ASP A 27 -4.14 9.91 0.14
N ARG A 28 -3.69 9.10 1.12
CA ARG A 28 -2.49 9.40 1.92
C ARG A 28 -1.21 9.41 1.08
N LEU A 29 -1.04 8.40 0.23
CA LEU A 29 0.15 8.30 -0.62
C LEU A 29 0.25 9.48 -1.60
N LEU A 30 -0.89 10.00 -2.07
CA LEU A 30 -0.93 11.20 -2.87
C LEU A 30 -0.63 12.46 -2.03
N GLU A 31 -1.25 12.60 -0.85
CA GLU A 31 -1.00 13.71 0.09
C GLU A 31 0.49 13.83 0.41
N LYS A 32 1.15 12.70 0.68
CA LYS A 32 2.58 12.60 0.98
C LYS A 32 3.48 12.63 -0.26
N ARG A 33 2.90 12.76 -1.46
CA ARG A 33 3.61 12.77 -2.75
C ARG A 33 4.46 11.53 -2.98
N VAL A 34 4.12 10.42 -2.34
CA VAL A 34 4.71 9.10 -2.63
C VAL A 34 4.26 8.69 -4.03
N ILE A 35 2.97 8.78 -4.32
CA ILE A 35 2.44 8.66 -5.68
C ILE A 35 2.04 10.03 -6.23
N ASN A 36 2.02 10.17 -7.55
CA ASN A 36 1.50 11.35 -8.23
C ASN A 36 0.08 11.11 -8.76
N ASP A 37 -0.55 12.15 -9.32
CA ASP A 37 -1.92 12.08 -9.85
C ASP A 37 -2.08 11.01 -10.94
N ARG A 38 -1.10 10.84 -11.83
CA ARG A 38 -1.15 9.81 -12.88
C ARG A 38 -1.10 8.39 -12.32
N GLU A 39 -0.29 8.18 -11.29
CA GLU A 39 -0.21 6.89 -10.59
C GLU A 39 -1.50 6.61 -9.81
N ARG A 40 -2.13 7.65 -9.23
CA ARG A 40 -3.44 7.53 -8.59
C ARG A 40 -4.54 7.18 -9.59
N GLU A 41 -4.60 7.89 -10.72
CA GLU A 41 -5.54 7.59 -11.80
C GLU A 41 -5.35 6.17 -12.35
N ALA A 42 -4.10 5.74 -12.54
CA ALA A 42 -3.80 4.38 -12.98
C ALA A 42 -4.26 3.32 -11.96
N ALA A 43 -4.05 3.55 -10.66
CA ALA A 43 -4.54 2.66 -9.62
C ALA A 43 -6.09 2.62 -9.57
N GLU A 44 -6.76 3.76 -9.76
CA GLU A 44 -8.22 3.84 -9.78
C GLU A 44 -8.82 3.12 -11.01
N ALA A 45 -8.07 3.07 -12.13
CA ALA A 45 -8.47 2.37 -13.35
C ALA A 45 -8.36 0.83 -13.28
N GLU A 46 -7.69 0.27 -12.27
CA GLU A 46 -7.61 -1.18 -12.07
C GLU A 46 -9.00 -1.80 -11.84
N PRO A 47 -9.28 -2.99 -12.41
CA PRO A 47 -10.64 -3.53 -12.52
C PRO A 47 -11.23 -4.02 -11.18
N ASN A 48 -10.39 -4.29 -10.19
CA ASN A 48 -10.81 -4.74 -8.87
C ASN A 48 -9.82 -4.31 -7.78
N ASN A 49 -10.20 -4.47 -6.51
CA ASN A 49 -9.37 -4.06 -5.38
C ASN A 49 -8.05 -4.83 -5.29
N SER A 50 -8.02 -6.10 -5.70
CA SER A 50 -6.79 -6.91 -5.63
C SER A 50 -5.75 -6.44 -6.64
N ASP A 51 -6.16 -6.15 -7.86
CA ASP A 51 -5.29 -5.61 -8.90
C ASP A 51 -4.83 -4.18 -8.56
N ARG A 52 -5.73 -3.36 -8.02
CA ARG A 52 -5.39 -2.04 -7.45
C ARG A 52 -4.37 -2.14 -6.32
N ALA A 53 -4.58 -3.02 -5.36
CA ALA A 53 -3.66 -3.23 -4.23
C ALA A 53 -2.27 -3.66 -4.72
N ARG A 54 -2.21 -4.56 -5.70
CA ARG A 54 -0.96 -4.98 -6.34
C ARG A 54 -0.25 -3.80 -7.01
N PHE A 55 -0.97 -3.02 -7.81
CA PHE A 55 -0.43 -1.84 -8.46
C PHE A 55 0.18 -0.86 -7.46
N VAL A 56 -0.54 -0.57 -6.36
CA VAL A 56 -0.07 0.35 -5.31
C VAL A 56 1.21 -0.16 -4.65
N ILE A 57 1.25 -1.44 -4.26
CA ILE A 57 2.47 -2.04 -3.69
C ILE A 57 3.65 -1.91 -4.66
N ASP A 58 3.46 -2.25 -5.93
CA ASP A 58 4.53 -2.22 -6.91
C ASP A 58 4.99 -0.78 -7.25
N ALA A 59 4.08 0.19 -7.23
CA ALA A 59 4.41 1.61 -7.40
C ALA A 59 5.23 2.13 -6.20
N VAL A 60 4.79 1.87 -4.98
CA VAL A 60 5.47 2.31 -3.75
C VAL A 60 6.85 1.66 -3.62
N ARG A 61 6.94 0.35 -3.82
CA ARG A 61 8.21 -0.38 -3.71
C ARG A 61 9.27 0.10 -4.70
N ARG A 62 8.89 0.44 -5.94
CA ARG A 62 9.82 0.99 -6.95
C ARG A 62 10.41 2.34 -6.57
N LYS A 63 9.80 3.06 -5.63
CA LYS A 63 10.27 4.36 -5.12
C LYS A 63 11.22 4.24 -3.93
N GLY A 64 11.39 3.05 -3.38
CA GLY A 64 12.39 2.74 -2.35
C GLY A 64 11.84 2.56 -0.94
N ASP A 65 12.77 2.43 0.00
CA ASP A 65 12.48 2.02 1.38
C ASP A 65 11.69 3.09 2.15
N ASP A 66 11.98 4.38 1.95
CA ASP A 66 11.25 5.47 2.61
C ASP A 66 9.77 5.50 2.23
N ALA A 67 9.47 5.32 0.94
CA ALA A 67 8.10 5.23 0.45
C ALA A 67 7.39 3.98 1.01
N SER A 68 8.11 2.87 1.09
CA SER A 68 7.60 1.62 1.66
C SER A 68 7.29 1.76 3.15
N LEU A 69 8.14 2.48 3.90
CA LEU A 69 7.95 2.76 5.31
C LEU A 69 6.74 3.66 5.55
N GLU A 70 6.57 4.73 4.76
CA GLU A 70 5.41 5.62 4.86
C GLU A 70 4.08 4.86 4.66
N MET A 71 4.03 3.93 3.70
CA MET A 71 2.86 3.07 3.49
C MET A 71 2.58 2.17 4.70
N ILE A 72 3.61 1.57 5.30
CA ILE A 72 3.47 0.70 6.47
C ILE A 72 3.00 1.50 7.68
N GLU A 73 3.59 2.67 7.93
CA GLU A 73 3.20 3.53 9.06
C GLU A 73 1.75 4.02 8.91
N PHE A 74 1.33 4.39 7.70
CA PHE A 74 -0.08 4.69 7.47
C PHE A 74 -0.98 3.47 7.74
N LEU A 75 -0.60 2.28 7.28
CA LEU A 75 -1.39 1.06 7.51
C LEU A 75 -1.54 0.77 9.01
N LYS A 76 -0.49 0.97 9.81
CA LYS A 76 -0.55 0.88 11.28
C LYS A 76 -1.55 1.86 11.89
N GLU A 77 -1.63 3.09 11.36
CA GLU A 77 -2.54 4.12 11.86
C GLU A 77 -4.01 3.78 11.56
N VAL A 78 -4.31 3.26 10.36
CA VAL A 78 -5.70 3.08 9.90
C VAL A 78 -6.27 1.68 10.12
N ASP A 79 -5.41 0.65 10.12
CA ASP A 79 -5.79 -0.74 10.33
C ASP A 79 -4.67 -1.49 11.07
N PRO A 80 -4.51 -1.23 12.38
CA PRO A 80 -3.47 -1.87 13.19
C PRO A 80 -3.65 -3.40 13.25
N TYR A 81 -4.88 -3.90 13.16
CA TYR A 81 -5.16 -5.34 13.16
C TYR A 81 -4.63 -6.00 11.89
N LEU A 82 -4.89 -5.42 10.72
CA LEU A 82 -4.31 -5.89 9.47
C LEU A 82 -2.77 -5.81 9.51
N CYS A 83 -2.22 -4.79 10.14
CA CYS A 83 -0.77 -4.66 10.30
C CYS A 83 -0.18 -5.79 11.17
N GLU A 84 -0.85 -6.15 12.27
CA GLU A 84 -0.46 -7.28 13.11
C GLU A 84 -0.60 -8.62 12.38
N ASP A 85 -1.73 -8.84 11.68
CA ASP A 85 -1.98 -10.06 10.90
C ASP A 85 -0.92 -10.27 9.81
N LEU A 86 -0.48 -9.18 9.17
CA LEU A 86 0.58 -9.19 8.18
C LEU A 86 2.00 -9.18 8.79
N ARG A 87 2.15 -9.15 10.12
CA ARG A 87 3.43 -9.10 10.84
C ARG A 87 4.31 -7.92 10.42
N LEU A 88 3.66 -6.77 10.19
CA LEU A 88 4.29 -5.51 9.82
C LEU A 88 4.60 -4.60 11.02
N SER A 89 4.14 -4.99 12.21
CA SER A 89 4.45 -4.34 13.50
C SER A 89 5.92 -4.43 13.91
#